data_AF-A0A951V883-F1
#
_entry.id   AF-A0A951V883-F1
#
_cell.length_a   1.000
_cell.length_b   1.000
_cell.length_c   1.000
_cell.angle_alpha   90.00
_cell.angle_beta   90.00
_cell.angle_gamma   90.00
#
_symmetry.space_group_name_H-M   'P 1'
#
loop_
_entity.id
_entity.type
_entity.pdbx_description
1 polymer ?
#
loop_
_entity_poly.entity_id
_entity_poly.type
_entity_poly.pdbx_seq_one_letter_code
_entity_poly.pdbx_strand_id
1 'polypeptide(L)'
;MKKKDKGIDRRNFIKLAGMASGGLLLGGAAGAGFSAGSSKDSYTGWGRTAYGKDQFFNRKSFEVDHPTYEQIGITRRIEYVEDLFKRNGEMRRLMFAGAGQAPQWRFEQGIESLPEPLKSYYEAHPGALEEFEKSLLMARKQREDWPKYRNKYLLADAYSNAHASPIMGQGAFPPAPQGPPEESDFRGVKTAVLKLKSPEHGSKLIKMITHTFGASLVGIAAVKSDWVYQGFLRGVGKTDFEVPVHWKNAIVFAVPHEWDSMYANPTYGNSYDAYSRLRFIAGKLEVFVKEIGYAARSHVPPTSYEIAMPPLAIDAGLGEQGRHGVIITPELGANTRLAAITTNMPLEPDKPIDVGIKKFCDKCKICAEECPSGAISFSDKPETVIRGYKRWSIDQDKCYTVWNSVATSHSRGCRVCIAVCPYSRKNNWLHNIAREVDPRDPTGLVASGLLAMQKKFFKYPGGQEYLPPPDGSNQTYLDAPDWLKTEEWFDL
;
A
#
# COMPACT_ATOMS: atom_id res chain seq x y z
N MET A 1 -66.42 -4.40 -56.68
CA MET A 1 -65.88 -3.97 -55.37
C MET A 1 -64.39 -3.72 -55.50
N LYS A 2 -63.94 -2.44 -55.53
CA LYS A 2 -62.51 -2.09 -55.55
C LYS A 2 -61.96 -2.16 -54.12
N LYS A 3 -61.13 -3.16 -53.80
CA LYS A 3 -60.23 -3.09 -52.63
C LYS A 3 -59.12 -2.10 -52.98
N LYS A 4 -59.20 -0.87 -52.45
CA LYS A 4 -58.06 0.06 -52.43
C LYS A 4 -57.05 -0.51 -51.45
N ASP A 5 -55.95 -1.03 -51.97
CA ASP A 5 -54.82 -1.47 -51.18
C ASP A 5 -54.20 -0.23 -50.51
N LYS A 6 -54.41 -0.09 -49.20
CA LYS A 6 -53.83 1.00 -48.40
C LYS A 6 -52.38 0.66 -48.09
N GLY A 7 -51.54 0.62 -49.11
CA GLY A 7 -50.09 0.56 -48.95
C GLY A 7 -49.61 1.83 -48.23
N ILE A 8 -48.71 1.67 -47.27
CA ILE A 8 -48.10 2.79 -46.55
C ILE A 8 -47.27 3.60 -47.56
N ASP A 9 -47.70 4.82 -47.89
CA ASP A 9 -46.93 5.73 -48.75
C ASP A 9 -45.51 5.92 -48.19
N ARG A 10 -44.51 5.95 -49.08
CA ARG A 10 -43.08 6.07 -48.78
C ARG A 10 -42.79 7.20 -47.79
N ARG A 11 -43.52 8.31 -47.86
CA ARG A 11 -43.38 9.43 -46.92
C ARG A 11 -43.83 9.07 -45.50
N ASN A 12 -44.90 8.30 -45.37
CA ASN A 12 -45.38 7.79 -44.07
C ASN A 12 -44.47 6.67 -43.54
N PHE A 13 -43.92 5.82 -44.42
CA PHE A 13 -42.93 4.81 -44.03
C PHE A 13 -41.67 5.45 -43.45
N ILE A 14 -41.10 6.49 -44.09
CA ILE A 14 -39.91 7.18 -43.59
C ILE A 14 -40.18 7.88 -42.24
N LYS A 15 -41.37 8.48 -42.06
CA LYS A 15 -41.77 9.07 -40.77
C LYS A 15 -41.92 8.01 -39.67
N LEU A 16 -42.58 6.90 -39.95
CA LEU A 16 -42.72 5.79 -39.01
C LEU A 16 -41.37 5.15 -38.66
N ALA A 17 -40.51 4.93 -39.66
CA ALA A 17 -39.15 4.44 -39.45
C ALA A 17 -38.30 5.41 -38.63
N GLY A 18 -38.40 6.72 -38.90
CA GLY A 18 -37.71 7.76 -38.11
C GLY A 18 -38.19 7.82 -36.66
N MET A 19 -39.51 7.74 -36.42
CA MET A 19 -40.08 7.68 -35.07
C MET A 19 -39.72 6.37 -34.35
N ALA A 20 -39.72 5.24 -35.04
CA ALA A 20 -39.33 3.94 -34.48
C ALA A 20 -37.84 3.93 -34.11
N SER A 21 -36.96 4.43 -34.99
CA SER A 21 -35.52 4.58 -34.71
C SER A 21 -35.26 5.57 -33.57
N GLY A 22 -35.96 6.71 -33.53
CA GLY A 22 -35.89 7.66 -32.42
C GLY A 22 -36.36 7.06 -31.09
N GLY A 23 -37.46 6.30 -31.11
CA GLY A 23 -37.97 5.58 -29.94
C GLY A 23 -37.03 4.48 -29.45
N LEU A 24 -36.39 3.74 -30.36
CA LEU A 24 -35.39 2.72 -30.03
C LEU A 24 -34.10 3.33 -29.46
N LEU A 25 -33.66 4.48 -29.98
CA LEU A 25 -32.52 5.21 -29.45
C LEU A 25 -32.82 5.75 -28.04
N LEU A 26 -33.98 6.34 -27.83
CA LEU A 26 -34.40 6.85 -26.51
C LEU A 26 -34.63 5.72 -25.51
N GLY A 27 -35.28 4.62 -25.92
CA GLY A 27 -35.48 3.44 -25.08
C GLY A 27 -34.18 2.73 -24.75
N GLY A 28 -33.26 2.62 -25.72
CA GLY A 28 -31.92 2.10 -25.52
C GLY A 28 -31.09 2.98 -24.59
N ALA A 29 -31.16 4.30 -24.75
CA ALA A 29 -30.48 5.26 -23.87
C ALA A 29 -31.07 5.25 -22.44
N ALA A 30 -32.38 5.15 -22.29
CA ALA A 30 -33.04 5.05 -20.99
C ALA A 30 -32.72 3.70 -20.31
N GLY A 31 -32.71 2.60 -21.05
CA GLY A 31 -32.31 1.28 -20.55
C GLY A 31 -30.84 1.24 -20.15
N ALA A 32 -29.96 1.82 -20.95
CA ALA A 32 -28.54 1.99 -20.63
C ALA A 32 -28.35 2.91 -19.41
N GLY A 33 -29.11 4.01 -19.33
CA GLY A 33 -29.09 4.95 -18.21
C GLY A 33 -29.60 4.33 -16.91
N PHE A 34 -30.65 3.51 -16.96
CA PHE A 34 -31.15 2.75 -15.81
C PHE A 34 -30.17 1.65 -15.37
N SER A 35 -29.63 0.90 -16.33
CA SER A 35 -28.62 -0.13 -16.07
C SER A 35 -27.34 0.47 -15.46
N ALA A 36 -26.90 1.62 -15.99
CA ALA A 36 -25.79 2.37 -15.43
C ALA A 36 -26.15 2.92 -14.04
N GLY A 37 -27.28 3.62 -13.89
CA GLY A 37 -27.70 4.21 -12.61
C GLY A 37 -28.02 3.19 -11.51
N SER A 38 -28.25 1.92 -11.84
CA SER A 38 -28.47 0.85 -10.86
C SER A 38 -27.22 0.01 -10.58
N SER A 39 -26.18 0.14 -11.43
CA SER A 39 -24.93 -0.59 -11.27
C SER A 39 -23.98 0.16 -10.35
N LYS A 40 -23.48 -0.54 -9.31
CA LYS A 40 -22.41 0.00 -8.44
C LYS A 40 -21.13 0.31 -9.21
N ASP A 41 -20.88 -0.41 -10.29
CA ASP A 41 -19.70 -0.22 -11.15
C ASP A 41 -19.76 1.09 -11.96
N SER A 42 -20.95 1.67 -12.13
CA SER A 42 -21.12 2.95 -12.82
C SER A 42 -20.82 4.15 -11.93
N TYR A 43 -20.59 3.92 -10.63
CA TYR A 43 -20.19 4.94 -9.65
C TYR A 43 -18.70 4.91 -9.32
N THR A 44 -17.94 3.96 -9.89
CA THR A 44 -16.48 4.03 -9.92
C THR A 44 -16.08 4.83 -11.15
N GLY A 45 -15.17 5.80 -11.02
CA GLY A 45 -14.78 6.73 -12.09
C GLY A 45 -14.18 6.05 -13.34
N TRP A 46 -13.50 6.83 -14.20
CA TRP A 46 -12.86 6.28 -15.40
C TRP A 46 -11.93 5.09 -15.06
N GLY A 47 -12.33 3.89 -15.49
CA GLY A 47 -11.60 2.64 -15.26
C GLY A 47 -12.08 1.82 -14.04
N ARG A 48 -12.11 0.50 -14.20
CA ARG A 48 -12.49 -0.47 -13.14
C ARG A 48 -11.39 -0.76 -12.11
N THR A 49 -10.16 -0.28 -12.34
CA THR A 49 -9.00 -0.57 -11.51
C THR A 49 -8.44 0.71 -10.92
N ALA A 50 -8.05 0.69 -9.63
CA ALA A 50 -7.46 1.83 -8.92
C ALA A 50 -6.09 2.30 -9.47
N TYR A 51 -5.55 1.56 -10.46
CA TYR A 51 -4.26 1.82 -11.09
C TYR A 51 -4.36 1.43 -12.58
N GLY A 52 -3.77 2.23 -13.48
CA GLY A 52 -3.65 1.91 -14.91
C GLY A 52 -3.70 3.12 -15.83
N LYS A 53 -3.24 2.96 -17.08
CA LYS A 53 -3.27 3.99 -18.14
C LYS A 53 -4.69 4.54 -18.41
N ASP A 54 -5.71 3.72 -18.15
CA ASP A 54 -7.12 4.06 -18.35
C ASP A 54 -7.67 4.99 -17.25
N GLN A 55 -6.90 5.27 -16.20
CA GLN A 55 -7.20 6.30 -15.19
C GLN A 55 -6.81 7.70 -15.65
N PHE A 56 -5.96 7.84 -16.66
CA PHE A 56 -5.47 9.14 -17.08
C PHE A 56 -6.40 9.72 -18.13
N PHE A 57 -7.19 10.69 -17.69
CA PHE A 57 -7.96 11.55 -18.58
C PHE A 57 -7.00 12.35 -19.47
N ASN A 58 -7.08 12.17 -20.79
CA ASN A 58 -6.29 12.97 -21.73
C ASN A 58 -6.75 14.43 -21.67
N ARG A 59 -6.01 15.24 -20.90
CA ARG A 59 -6.32 16.66 -20.70
C ARG A 59 -6.03 17.52 -21.92
N LYS A 60 -5.20 17.05 -22.86
CA LYS A 60 -4.74 17.85 -24.00
C LYS A 60 -5.88 18.42 -24.86
N SER A 61 -6.93 17.62 -25.08
CA SER A 61 -8.11 18.09 -25.82
C SER A 61 -8.98 19.11 -25.05
N PHE A 62 -8.69 19.32 -23.77
CA PHE A 62 -9.40 20.23 -22.86
C PHE A 62 -8.47 21.35 -22.35
N GLU A 63 -7.24 21.42 -22.84
CA GLU A 63 -6.34 22.52 -22.55
C GLU A 63 -6.85 23.80 -23.23
N VAL A 64 -6.79 24.88 -22.49
CA VAL A 64 -7.17 26.22 -22.92
C VAL A 64 -6.05 27.17 -22.52
N ASP A 65 -5.81 28.21 -23.33
CA ASP A 65 -4.68 29.15 -23.13
C ASP A 65 -4.86 30.08 -21.92
N HIS A 66 -6.06 30.09 -21.32
CA HIS A 66 -6.40 30.88 -20.15
C HIS A 66 -7.20 30.04 -19.15
N PRO A 67 -7.13 30.34 -17.84
CA PRO A 67 -7.96 29.67 -16.84
C PRO A 67 -9.45 29.78 -17.19
N THR A 68 -10.24 28.76 -16.82
CA THR A 68 -11.69 28.74 -17.06
C THR A 68 -12.50 29.68 -16.17
N TYR A 69 -11.84 30.44 -15.29
CA TYR A 69 -12.45 31.48 -14.48
C TYR A 69 -12.18 32.86 -15.08
N GLU A 70 -13.15 33.77 -14.97
CA GLU A 70 -13.03 35.14 -15.43
C GLU A 70 -12.64 36.07 -14.28
N GLN A 71 -11.57 36.87 -14.46
CA GLN A 71 -11.20 37.91 -13.51
C GLN A 71 -12.00 39.19 -13.80
N ILE A 72 -13.09 39.39 -13.05
CA ILE A 72 -13.99 40.55 -13.21
C ILE A 72 -13.55 41.79 -12.38
N GLY A 73 -12.42 41.74 -11.67
CA GLY A 73 -11.99 42.83 -10.79
C GLY A 73 -10.60 42.68 -10.18
N ILE A 74 -10.30 43.50 -9.17
CA ILE A 74 -9.03 43.46 -8.43
C ILE A 74 -8.97 42.17 -7.61
N THR A 75 -7.89 41.40 -7.79
CA THR A 75 -7.65 40.18 -7.02
C THR A 75 -6.92 40.50 -5.72
N ARG A 76 -7.19 39.72 -4.67
CA ARG A 76 -6.47 39.77 -3.38
C ARG A 76 -6.15 38.36 -2.91
N ARG A 77 -5.25 38.27 -1.93
CA ARG A 77 -4.97 36.99 -1.25
C ARG A 77 -6.16 36.59 -0.38
N ILE A 78 -6.44 35.29 -0.34
CA ILE A 78 -7.49 34.69 0.48
C ILE A 78 -7.15 34.90 1.97
N GLU A 79 -8.12 35.37 2.75
CA GLU A 79 -8.01 35.53 4.19
C GLU A 79 -8.37 34.24 4.91
N TYR A 80 -7.81 34.02 6.12
CA TYR A 80 -8.05 32.77 6.84
C TYR A 80 -9.53 32.58 7.21
N VAL A 81 -10.29 33.67 7.40
CA VAL A 81 -11.72 33.60 7.73
C VAL A 81 -12.57 33.10 6.58
N GLU A 82 -12.07 33.17 5.34
CA GLU A 82 -12.73 32.63 4.16
C GLU A 82 -12.56 31.10 4.08
N ASP A 83 -11.55 30.54 4.76
CA ASP A 83 -11.38 29.11 4.94
C ASP A 83 -12.18 28.60 6.16
N LEU A 84 -13.13 27.70 5.90
CA LEU A 84 -14.02 27.15 6.92
C LEU A 84 -13.27 26.52 8.09
N PHE A 85 -12.19 25.77 7.83
CA PHE A 85 -11.49 25.02 8.87
C PHE A 85 -10.67 25.94 9.77
N LYS A 86 -10.01 26.95 9.20
CA LYS A 86 -9.27 27.97 9.95
C LYS A 86 -10.24 28.84 10.75
N ARG A 87 -11.31 29.34 10.13
CA ARG A 87 -12.35 30.13 10.81
C ARG A 87 -12.95 29.36 11.99
N ASN A 88 -13.42 28.13 11.76
CA ASN A 88 -13.99 27.30 12.82
C ASN A 88 -12.94 26.95 13.90
N GLY A 89 -11.67 26.82 13.51
CA GLY A 89 -10.55 26.65 14.43
C GLY A 89 -10.39 27.82 15.39
N GLU A 90 -10.41 29.06 14.90
CA GLU A 90 -10.36 30.25 15.75
C GLU A 90 -11.60 30.39 16.64
N MET A 91 -12.79 30.20 16.07
CA MET A 91 -14.03 30.21 16.86
C MET A 91 -13.98 29.21 18.01
N ARG A 92 -13.47 27.99 17.77
CA ARG A 92 -13.27 26.99 18.83
C ARG A 92 -12.27 27.44 19.89
N ARG A 93 -11.19 28.13 19.53
CA ARG A 93 -10.20 28.65 20.51
C ARG A 93 -10.80 29.73 21.40
N LEU A 94 -11.63 30.60 20.83
CA LEU A 94 -12.33 31.63 21.61
C LEU A 94 -13.34 31.00 22.59
N MET A 95 -14.06 29.97 22.14
CA MET A 95 -15.11 29.30 22.94
C MET A 95 -14.60 28.29 23.95
N PHE A 96 -13.49 27.61 23.65
CA PHE A 96 -12.93 26.53 24.46
C PHE A 96 -11.46 26.87 24.74
N ALA A 97 -11.25 27.69 25.77
CA ALA A 97 -9.92 28.10 26.18
C ALA A 97 -9.08 26.89 26.65
N GLY A 98 -7.75 27.02 26.57
CA GLY A 98 -6.83 25.99 27.03
C GLY A 98 -6.96 25.70 28.54
N ALA A 99 -6.34 24.61 29.00
CA ALA A 99 -6.41 24.20 30.40
C ALA A 99 -6.08 25.37 31.35
N GLY A 100 -7.03 25.74 32.22
CA GLY A 100 -6.89 26.82 33.21
C GLY A 100 -7.31 28.22 32.74
N GLN A 101 -7.84 28.40 31.53
CA GLN A 101 -8.31 29.69 31.03
C GLN A 101 -9.84 29.73 30.87
N ALA A 102 -10.43 30.92 31.00
CA ALA A 102 -11.85 31.14 30.71
C ALA A 102 -12.07 31.33 29.19
N PRO A 103 -13.20 30.87 28.63
CA PRO A 103 -13.59 31.21 27.26
C PRO A 103 -13.56 32.72 27.03
N GLN A 104 -12.99 33.13 25.90
CA GLN A 104 -12.91 34.53 25.48
C GLN A 104 -14.20 35.00 24.80
N TRP A 105 -15.00 34.07 24.28
CA TRP A 105 -16.26 34.38 23.63
C TRP A 105 -17.31 33.26 23.79
N ARG A 106 -18.59 33.63 23.83
CA ARG A 106 -19.75 32.72 23.80
C ARG A 106 -20.85 33.28 22.90
N PHE A 107 -21.74 32.41 22.43
CA PHE A 107 -22.84 32.77 21.53
C PHE A 107 -23.73 33.89 22.08
N GLU A 108 -23.96 33.94 23.40
CA GLU A 108 -24.81 34.95 24.03
C GLU A 108 -24.23 36.38 23.94
N GLN A 109 -22.93 36.52 23.66
CA GLN A 109 -22.26 37.80 23.51
C GLN A 109 -22.40 38.39 22.10
N GLY A 110 -22.91 37.63 21.13
CA GLY A 110 -23.22 38.09 19.78
C GLY A 110 -21.99 38.38 18.90
N ILE A 111 -22.25 38.69 17.62
CA ILE A 111 -21.21 38.96 16.60
C ILE A 111 -20.36 40.19 16.95
N GLU A 112 -20.99 41.21 17.53
CA GLU A 112 -20.35 42.51 17.86
C GLU A 112 -19.14 42.38 18.79
N SER A 113 -19.10 41.32 19.59
CA SER A 113 -18.04 41.05 20.56
C SER A 113 -16.94 40.12 20.02
N LEU A 114 -17.06 39.65 18.77
CA LEU A 114 -16.00 38.86 18.14
C LEU A 114 -14.79 39.75 17.81
N PRO A 115 -13.56 39.21 17.89
CA PRO A 115 -12.39 39.94 17.42
C PRO A 115 -12.38 40.02 15.90
N GLU A 116 -11.78 41.07 15.35
CA GLU A 116 -11.48 41.11 13.93
C GLU A 116 -10.41 40.08 13.55
N PRO A 117 -10.47 39.47 12.35
CA PRO A 117 -11.44 39.69 11.26
C PRO A 117 -12.74 38.86 11.34
N LEU A 118 -13.00 38.12 12.44
CA LEU A 118 -14.17 37.24 12.54
C LEU A 118 -15.48 38.03 12.61
N LYS A 119 -15.47 39.15 13.33
CA LYS A 119 -16.61 40.07 13.40
C LYS A 119 -17.04 40.50 11.99
N SER A 120 -16.15 41.13 11.24
CA SER A 120 -16.43 41.57 9.86
C SER A 120 -16.92 40.42 8.97
N TYR A 121 -16.35 39.22 9.14
CA TYR A 121 -16.81 38.05 8.39
C TYR A 121 -18.28 37.69 8.69
N TYR A 122 -18.66 37.55 9.97
CA TYR A 122 -20.01 37.14 10.34
C TYR A 122 -21.05 38.24 10.11
N GLU A 123 -20.66 39.51 10.18
CA GLU A 123 -21.52 40.63 9.75
C GLU A 123 -21.79 40.59 8.25
N ALA A 124 -20.77 40.31 7.43
CA ALA A 124 -20.89 40.20 5.99
C ALA A 124 -21.61 38.93 5.51
N HIS A 125 -21.77 37.92 6.38
CA HIS A 125 -22.38 36.62 6.06
C HIS A 125 -23.51 36.26 7.05
N PRO A 126 -24.69 36.91 6.97
CA PRO A 126 -25.82 36.61 7.83
C PRO A 126 -26.23 35.12 7.77
N GLY A 127 -26.48 34.49 8.92
CA GLY A 127 -26.83 33.06 9.02
C GLY A 127 -25.64 32.13 9.24
N ALA A 128 -24.40 32.60 9.00
CA ALA A 128 -23.21 31.75 9.11
C ALA A 128 -22.86 31.40 10.57
N LEU A 129 -23.15 32.29 11.53
CA LEU A 129 -22.87 32.03 12.94
C LEU A 129 -23.85 31.01 13.51
N GLU A 130 -25.12 31.10 13.11
CA GLU A 130 -26.20 30.20 13.49
C GLU A 130 -25.94 28.78 12.95
N GLU A 131 -25.49 28.65 11.70
CA GLU A 131 -25.13 27.34 11.16
C GLU A 131 -23.87 26.77 11.85
N PHE A 132 -22.91 27.62 12.23
CA PHE A 132 -21.77 27.20 13.06
C PHE A 132 -22.22 26.70 14.43
N GLU A 133 -23.11 27.40 15.13
CA GLU A 133 -23.70 26.96 16.40
C GLU A 133 -24.41 25.60 16.26
N LYS A 134 -25.28 25.49 15.26
CA LYS A 134 -25.98 24.25 14.93
C LYS A 134 -25.01 23.10 14.66
N SER A 135 -23.88 23.36 14.00
CA SER A 135 -22.84 22.34 13.77
C SER A 135 -22.25 21.82 15.09
N LEU A 136 -22.04 22.68 16.09
CA LEU A 136 -21.54 22.28 17.41
C LEU A 136 -22.58 21.47 18.18
N LEU A 137 -23.86 21.85 18.09
CA LEU A 137 -24.98 21.10 18.68
C LEU A 137 -25.10 19.71 18.06
N MET A 138 -25.03 19.60 16.74
CA MET A 138 -25.05 18.31 16.04
C MET A 138 -23.85 17.45 16.42
N ALA A 139 -22.65 18.03 16.52
CA ALA A 139 -21.46 17.30 16.95
C ALA A 139 -21.57 16.80 18.40
N ARG A 140 -22.20 17.57 19.31
CA ARG A 140 -22.47 17.14 20.68
C ARG A 140 -23.46 15.97 20.70
N LYS A 141 -24.60 16.11 20.02
CA LYS A 141 -25.62 15.06 19.91
C LYS A 141 -25.04 13.77 19.33
N GLN A 142 -24.21 13.88 18.30
CA GLN A 142 -23.54 12.71 17.71
C GLN A 142 -22.63 12.00 18.73
N ARG A 143 -21.88 12.72 19.56
CA ARG A 143 -21.04 12.12 20.62
C ARG A 143 -21.87 11.42 21.69
N GLU A 144 -23.00 12.02 22.09
CA GLU A 144 -23.95 11.43 23.05
C GLU A 144 -24.62 10.16 22.48
N ASP A 145 -24.93 10.16 21.19
CA ASP A 145 -25.55 9.03 20.50
C ASP A 145 -24.53 7.94 20.10
N TRP A 146 -23.24 8.25 20.01
CA TRP A 146 -22.21 7.30 19.54
C TRP A 146 -22.23 5.93 20.24
N PRO A 147 -22.37 5.83 21.59
CA PRO A 147 -22.50 4.54 22.26
C PRO A 147 -23.61 3.63 21.71
N LYS A 148 -24.68 4.21 21.15
CA LYS A 148 -25.79 3.46 20.54
C LYS A 148 -25.40 2.82 19.20
N TYR A 149 -24.49 3.44 18.46
CA TYR A 149 -24.13 3.02 17.10
C TYR A 149 -22.76 2.36 16.99
N ARG A 150 -21.90 2.50 18.01
CA ARG A 150 -20.49 2.07 17.96
C ARG A 150 -20.28 0.61 17.55
N ASN A 151 -21.14 -0.30 18.01
CA ASN A 151 -21.03 -1.72 17.64
C ASN A 151 -21.41 -1.95 16.17
N LYS A 152 -22.42 -1.21 15.66
CA LYS A 152 -22.86 -1.30 14.27
C LYS A 152 -21.81 -0.79 13.29
N TYR A 153 -21.13 0.31 13.65
CA TYR A 153 -20.12 0.95 12.81
C TYR A 153 -18.68 0.69 13.26
N LEU A 154 -18.45 -0.32 14.11
CA LEU A 154 -17.13 -0.60 14.68
C LEU A 154 -16.03 -0.67 13.62
N LEU A 155 -16.24 -1.45 12.55
CA LEU A 155 -15.25 -1.61 11.50
C LEU A 155 -15.03 -0.33 10.69
N ALA A 156 -16.09 0.46 10.47
CA ALA A 156 -16.00 1.72 9.74
C ALA A 156 -15.26 2.80 10.55
N ASP A 157 -15.48 2.84 11.86
CA ASP A 157 -14.78 3.73 12.78
C ASP A 157 -13.32 3.32 12.94
N ALA A 158 -13.04 2.03 13.17
CA ALA A 158 -11.69 1.49 13.20
C ALA A 158 -10.91 1.78 11.91
N TYR A 159 -11.55 1.61 10.75
CA TYR A 159 -10.97 1.93 9.46
C TYR A 159 -10.69 3.43 9.29
N SER A 160 -11.62 4.29 9.72
CA SER A 160 -11.44 5.75 9.68
C SER A 160 -10.31 6.20 10.61
N ASN A 161 -10.28 5.67 11.84
CA ASN A 161 -9.23 5.95 12.83
C ASN A 161 -7.84 5.50 12.34
N ALA A 162 -7.76 4.34 11.69
CA ALA A 162 -6.54 3.88 11.05
C ALA A 162 -6.03 4.87 9.97
N HIS A 163 -6.92 5.42 9.12
CA HIS A 163 -6.50 6.41 8.12
C HIS A 163 -6.16 7.78 8.71
N ALA A 164 -6.79 8.17 9.82
CA ALA A 164 -6.49 9.42 10.51
C ALA A 164 -5.17 9.37 11.29
N SER A 165 -4.73 8.18 11.73
CA SER A 165 -3.59 8.04 12.64
C SER A 165 -2.26 8.61 12.13
N PRO A 166 -1.88 8.52 10.84
CA PRO A 166 -0.61 9.09 10.36
C PRO A 166 -0.58 10.62 10.42
N ILE A 167 -1.74 11.29 10.42
CA ILE A 167 -1.85 12.75 10.45
C ILE A 167 -1.63 13.29 11.88
N MET A 168 -1.87 12.46 12.88
CA MET A 168 -1.83 12.84 14.30
C MET A 168 -0.48 12.54 14.97
N GLY A 169 0.47 11.91 14.27
CA GLY A 169 1.78 11.55 14.81
C GLY A 169 2.89 12.49 14.32
N GLN A 170 3.72 12.99 15.24
CA GLN A 170 4.99 13.64 14.87
C GLN A 170 6.10 12.58 14.84
N GLY A 171 6.81 12.43 13.71
CA GLY A 171 7.96 11.53 13.58
C GLY A 171 7.71 10.28 12.73
N ALA A 172 8.36 9.16 13.09
CA ALA A 172 8.28 7.90 12.35
C ALA A 172 6.95 7.17 12.62
N PHE A 173 6.34 6.63 11.56
CA PHE A 173 5.11 5.83 11.63
C PHE A 173 5.38 4.40 11.16
N PRO A 174 4.88 3.35 11.85
CA PRO A 174 4.26 3.39 13.17
C PRO A 174 5.20 3.92 14.26
N PRO A 175 4.66 4.54 15.33
CA PRO A 175 5.48 5.05 16.43
C PRO A 175 6.22 3.89 17.11
N ALA A 176 7.39 4.19 17.68
CA ALA A 176 8.12 3.21 18.46
C ALA A 176 7.28 2.75 19.68
N PRO A 177 7.29 1.45 20.00
CA PRO A 177 6.69 0.94 21.23
C PRO A 177 7.22 1.65 22.48
N GLN A 178 6.35 1.88 23.47
CA GLN A 178 6.67 2.62 24.69
C GLN A 178 6.63 1.68 25.90
N GLY A 179 7.65 0.83 26.02
CA GLY A 179 7.78 -0.17 27.07
C GLY A 179 7.63 -1.62 26.58
N PRO A 180 7.48 -2.59 27.51
CA PRO A 180 7.40 -4.00 27.18
C PRO A 180 6.12 -4.36 26.40
N PRO A 181 6.12 -5.44 25.58
CA PRO A 181 4.98 -5.87 24.77
C PRO A 181 3.69 -6.08 25.55
N GLU A 182 3.77 -6.57 26.78
CA GLU A 182 2.64 -6.83 27.69
C GLU A 182 1.83 -5.56 27.97
N GLU A 183 2.46 -4.39 27.89
CA GLU A 183 1.84 -3.09 28.08
C GLU A 183 1.65 -2.35 26.75
N SER A 184 2.73 -2.24 25.95
CA SER A 184 2.75 -1.40 24.76
C SER A 184 1.83 -1.92 23.65
N ASP A 185 1.65 -3.24 23.53
CA ASP A 185 0.84 -3.81 22.45
C ASP A 185 -0.67 -3.69 22.75
N PHE A 186 -1.03 -3.51 24.02
CA PHE A 186 -2.40 -3.29 24.49
C PHE A 186 -2.75 -1.80 24.62
N ARG A 187 -1.73 -0.92 24.64
CA ARG A 187 -1.95 0.52 24.68
C ARG A 187 -2.72 0.99 23.45
N GLY A 188 -3.84 1.67 23.68
CA GLY A 188 -4.71 2.19 22.62
C GLY A 188 -5.79 1.21 22.15
N VAL A 189 -5.94 0.05 22.77
CA VAL A 189 -7.10 -0.83 22.55
C VAL A 189 -8.35 -0.13 23.09
N LYS A 190 -9.27 0.28 22.19
CA LYS A 190 -10.38 1.20 22.55
C LYS A 190 -11.69 0.51 22.93
N THR A 191 -11.92 -0.70 22.44
CA THR A 191 -13.22 -1.37 22.58
C THR A 191 -13.10 -2.71 23.28
N ALA A 192 -14.13 -3.08 24.05
CA ALA A 192 -14.29 -4.46 24.48
C ALA A 192 -14.35 -5.38 23.26
N VAL A 193 -13.68 -6.53 23.34
CA VAL A 193 -13.58 -7.48 22.23
C VAL A 193 -14.97 -7.97 21.84
N LEU A 194 -15.44 -7.59 20.65
CA LEU A 194 -16.56 -8.27 20.03
C LEU A 194 -16.06 -9.62 19.51
N LYS A 195 -16.70 -10.70 19.96
CA LYS A 195 -16.31 -12.06 19.57
C LYS A 195 -16.44 -12.22 18.06
N LEU A 196 -15.34 -12.57 17.41
CA LEU A 196 -15.37 -12.98 16.00
C LEU A 196 -16.25 -14.22 15.83
N LYS A 197 -16.95 -14.31 14.70
CA LYS A 197 -17.80 -15.46 14.38
C LYS A 197 -17.00 -16.77 14.36
N SER A 198 -15.79 -16.72 13.80
CA SER A 198 -14.79 -17.79 13.82
C SER A 198 -13.40 -17.21 13.54
N PRO A 199 -12.31 -17.96 13.78
CA PRO A 199 -10.97 -17.57 13.33
C PRO A 199 -10.90 -17.32 11.82
N GLU A 200 -11.59 -18.13 11.01
CA GLU A 200 -11.71 -17.95 9.55
C GLU A 200 -12.29 -16.57 9.16
N HIS A 201 -13.35 -16.13 9.85
CA HIS A 201 -13.91 -14.79 9.64
C HIS A 201 -12.91 -13.69 10.00
N GLY A 202 -12.11 -13.91 11.05
CA GLY A 202 -11.00 -13.03 11.42
C GLY A 202 -9.96 -12.94 10.30
N SER A 203 -9.51 -14.08 9.79
CA SER A 203 -8.56 -14.18 8.67
C SER A 203 -9.08 -13.50 7.40
N LYS A 204 -10.34 -13.74 7.03
CA LYS A 204 -10.98 -13.10 5.87
C LYS A 204 -11.05 -11.58 6.04
N LEU A 205 -11.50 -11.10 7.19
CA LEU A 205 -11.58 -9.67 7.50
C LEU A 205 -10.21 -9.01 7.39
N ILE A 206 -9.21 -9.56 8.09
CA ILE A 206 -7.91 -8.90 8.19
C ILE A 206 -7.16 -8.89 6.85
N LYS A 207 -7.32 -9.94 6.03
CA LYS A 207 -6.80 -9.96 4.66
C LYS A 207 -7.43 -8.85 3.81
N MET A 208 -8.77 -8.71 3.82
CA MET A 208 -9.44 -7.63 3.07
C MET A 208 -8.96 -6.25 3.50
N ILE A 209 -8.90 -5.99 4.82
CA ILE A 209 -8.45 -4.70 5.36
C ILE A 209 -6.98 -4.41 4.99
N THR A 210 -6.11 -5.40 5.13
CA THR A 210 -4.68 -5.25 4.82
C THR A 210 -4.45 -4.97 3.33
N HIS A 211 -5.22 -5.59 2.44
CA HIS A 211 -5.23 -5.26 1.00
C HIS A 211 -5.77 -3.85 0.74
N THR A 212 -6.85 -3.43 1.40
CA THR A 212 -7.37 -2.06 1.27
C THR A 212 -6.35 -1.01 1.74
N PHE A 213 -5.48 -1.34 2.70
CA PHE A 213 -4.38 -0.46 3.11
C PHE A 213 -3.19 -0.44 2.14
N GLY A 214 -3.18 -1.32 1.13
CA GLY A 214 -2.21 -1.27 0.02
C GLY A 214 -1.25 -2.45 -0.05
N ALA A 215 -1.45 -3.50 0.76
CA ALA A 215 -0.66 -4.73 0.62
C ALA A 215 -0.97 -5.45 -0.68
N SER A 216 0.06 -5.96 -1.35
CA SER A 216 -0.07 -6.79 -2.54
C SER A 216 -0.32 -8.26 -2.18
N LEU A 217 0.27 -8.73 -1.08
CA LEU A 217 0.12 -10.10 -0.57
C LEU A 217 -0.14 -10.06 0.94
N VAL A 218 -0.96 -10.98 1.43
CA VAL A 218 -1.27 -11.14 2.86
C VAL A 218 -1.41 -12.62 3.18
N GLY A 219 -0.67 -13.07 4.19
CA GLY A 219 -0.69 -14.42 4.72
C GLY A 219 -0.71 -14.38 6.24
N ILE A 220 -1.16 -15.47 6.86
CA ILE A 220 -1.29 -15.57 8.30
C ILE A 220 -0.53 -16.81 8.77
N ALA A 221 0.27 -16.67 9.81
CA ALA A 221 0.98 -17.79 10.44
C ALA A 221 0.80 -17.76 11.95
N ALA A 222 0.91 -18.92 12.60
CA ALA A 222 1.21 -18.95 14.02
C ALA A 222 2.63 -18.44 14.26
N VAL A 223 2.86 -17.66 15.32
CA VAL A 223 4.21 -17.22 15.69
C VAL A 223 4.96 -18.40 16.29
N LYS A 224 6.13 -18.71 15.73
CA LYS A 224 7.07 -19.68 16.30
C LYS A 224 8.17 -18.94 17.05
N SER A 225 8.56 -19.46 18.22
CA SER A 225 9.64 -18.90 19.04
C SER A 225 10.96 -18.78 18.29
N ASP A 226 11.24 -19.74 17.41
CA ASP A 226 12.49 -19.82 16.63
C ASP A 226 12.74 -18.59 15.74
N TRP A 227 11.68 -17.84 15.42
CA TRP A 227 11.74 -16.64 14.59
C TRP A 227 11.88 -15.36 15.40
N VAL A 228 11.58 -15.39 16.70
CA VAL A 228 11.65 -14.21 17.56
C VAL A 228 13.10 -13.96 17.96
N TYR A 229 13.53 -12.70 17.87
CA TYR A 229 14.88 -12.32 18.29
C TYR A 229 15.03 -12.43 19.80
N GLN A 230 16.25 -12.65 20.26
CA GLN A 230 16.61 -12.69 21.69
C GLN A 230 17.59 -11.55 22.01
N GLY A 231 17.68 -11.15 23.28
CA GLY A 231 18.67 -10.19 23.76
C GLY A 231 18.39 -8.72 23.42
N PHE A 232 17.29 -8.41 22.71
CA PHE A 232 16.86 -7.03 22.42
C PHE A 232 15.36 -6.94 22.15
N LEU A 233 14.69 -5.97 22.78
CA LEU A 233 13.26 -5.72 22.63
C LEU A 233 13.00 -4.22 22.45
N ARG A 234 12.23 -3.85 21.42
CA ARG A 234 11.95 -2.44 21.10
C ARG A 234 11.08 -1.81 22.20
N GLY A 235 11.44 -0.59 22.59
CA GLY A 235 10.79 0.11 23.70
C GLY A 235 11.32 -0.28 25.09
N VAL A 236 12.18 -1.30 25.18
CA VAL A 236 12.82 -1.74 26.43
C VAL A 236 14.35 -1.62 26.36
N GLY A 237 14.97 -2.15 25.30
CA GLY A 237 16.42 -2.16 25.10
C GLY A 237 17.01 -3.58 25.08
N LYS A 238 18.29 -3.71 25.44
CA LYS A 238 18.97 -5.00 25.55
C LYS A 238 18.48 -5.73 26.79
N THR A 239 17.80 -6.86 26.59
CA THR A 239 17.24 -7.67 27.67
C THR A 239 17.01 -9.09 27.17
N ASP A 240 17.09 -10.06 28.08
CA ASP A 240 16.48 -11.36 27.88
C ASP A 240 14.97 -11.25 28.08
N PHE A 241 14.20 -12.00 27.31
CA PHE A 241 12.75 -12.03 27.41
C PHE A 241 12.20 -13.33 26.81
N GLU A 242 11.07 -13.78 27.34
CA GLU A 242 10.28 -14.85 26.75
C GLU A 242 9.39 -14.29 25.65
N VAL A 243 9.05 -15.12 24.66
CA VAL A 243 8.14 -14.71 23.57
C VAL A 243 6.80 -14.25 24.18
N PRO A 244 6.33 -13.02 23.92
CA PRO A 244 5.12 -12.53 24.53
C PRO A 244 3.92 -13.43 24.24
N VAL A 245 3.20 -13.84 25.28
CA VAL A 245 2.13 -14.85 25.20
C VAL A 245 0.96 -14.46 24.28
N HIS A 246 0.78 -13.16 24.04
CA HIS A 246 -0.24 -12.62 23.14
C HIS A 246 0.21 -12.57 21.68
N TRP A 247 1.48 -12.77 21.36
CA TRP A 247 1.96 -12.93 19.97
C TRP A 247 1.62 -14.33 19.47
N LYS A 248 0.33 -14.63 19.31
CA LYS A 248 -0.15 -15.95 18.87
C LYS A 248 -0.10 -16.09 17.36
N ASN A 249 -0.60 -15.06 16.67
CA ASN A 249 -0.70 -15.01 15.22
C ASN A 249 0.13 -13.86 14.67
N ALA A 250 0.70 -14.08 13.49
CA ALA A 250 1.34 -13.07 12.68
C ALA A 250 0.55 -12.87 11.40
N ILE A 251 0.15 -11.62 11.13
CA ILE A 251 -0.39 -11.19 9.84
C ILE A 251 0.81 -10.69 9.04
N VAL A 252 1.30 -11.51 8.10
CA VAL A 252 2.45 -11.20 7.25
C VAL A 252 1.92 -10.60 5.95
N PHE A 253 2.49 -9.47 5.54
CA PHE A 253 2.08 -8.83 4.30
C PHE A 253 3.28 -8.31 3.54
N ALA A 254 3.08 -8.19 2.22
CA ALA A 254 4.13 -7.80 1.31
C ALA A 254 3.70 -6.74 0.30
N VAL A 255 4.68 -5.96 -0.12
CA VAL A 255 4.61 -5.07 -1.28
C VAL A 255 5.85 -5.25 -2.14
N PRO A 256 5.75 -5.01 -3.45
CA PRO A 256 6.92 -4.95 -4.32
C PRO A 256 7.62 -3.61 -4.18
N HIS A 257 8.90 -3.55 -4.55
CA HIS A 257 9.49 -2.27 -4.95
C HIS A 257 8.84 -1.79 -6.25
N GLU A 258 8.93 -0.49 -6.50
CA GLU A 258 8.75 0.07 -7.83
C GLU A 258 9.67 -0.66 -8.83
N TRP A 259 9.08 -1.21 -9.90
CA TRP A 259 9.79 -2.15 -10.78
C TRP A 259 10.81 -1.47 -11.69
N ASP A 260 10.51 -0.29 -12.22
CA ASP A 260 11.35 0.34 -13.25
C ASP A 260 12.70 0.78 -12.66
N SER A 261 12.67 1.49 -11.54
CA SER A 261 13.87 1.79 -10.76
C SER A 261 14.56 0.53 -10.23
N MET A 262 13.81 -0.51 -9.84
CA MET A 262 14.39 -1.77 -9.36
C MET A 262 15.15 -2.53 -10.45
N TYR A 263 14.75 -2.48 -11.73
CA TYR A 263 15.58 -3.07 -12.78
C TYR A 263 16.79 -2.23 -13.17
N ALA A 264 16.82 -0.96 -12.80
CA ALA A 264 17.98 -0.10 -12.99
C ALA A 264 18.93 -0.10 -11.77
N ASN A 265 18.90 -1.17 -10.97
CA ASN A 265 19.90 -1.39 -9.91
C ASN A 265 21.30 -1.67 -10.52
N PRO A 266 22.37 -1.32 -9.79
CA PRO A 266 22.36 -0.91 -8.38
C PRO A 266 22.14 0.60 -8.13
N THR A 267 22.21 1.44 -9.16
CA THR A 267 22.27 2.91 -8.99
C THR A 267 20.90 3.55 -8.74
N TYR A 268 19.87 3.16 -9.51
CA TYR A 268 18.59 3.87 -9.55
C TYR A 268 17.51 3.26 -8.64
N GLY A 269 17.64 1.97 -8.31
CA GLY A 269 16.70 1.30 -7.44
C GLY A 269 16.87 1.73 -5.98
N ASN A 270 15.78 1.72 -5.22
CA ASN A 270 15.81 1.95 -3.78
C ASN A 270 14.88 0.99 -3.05
N SER A 271 15.10 0.78 -1.75
CA SER A 271 14.18 -0.01 -0.90
C SER A 271 13.21 0.85 -0.09
N TYR A 272 13.44 2.17 -0.08
CA TYR A 272 12.71 3.09 0.78
C TYR A 272 11.28 3.33 0.31
N ASP A 273 11.01 3.19 -0.99
CA ASP A 273 9.66 3.20 -1.55
C ASP A 273 8.78 2.11 -0.90
N ALA A 274 9.25 0.87 -0.90
CA ALA A 274 8.56 -0.27 -0.34
C ALA A 274 8.52 -0.21 1.19
N TYR A 275 9.61 0.24 1.83
CA TYR A 275 9.64 0.40 3.28
C TYR A 275 8.63 1.42 3.78
N SER A 276 8.50 2.55 3.08
CA SER A 276 7.52 3.59 3.43
C SER A 276 6.10 3.04 3.29
N ARG A 277 5.80 2.34 2.18
CA ARG A 277 4.50 1.69 1.97
C ARG A 277 4.17 0.66 3.05
N LEU A 278 5.11 -0.22 3.38
CA LEU A 278 4.93 -1.22 4.45
C LEU A 278 4.70 -0.57 5.80
N ARG A 279 5.42 0.50 6.12
CA ARG A 279 5.24 1.27 7.35
C ARG A 279 3.84 1.87 7.44
N PHE A 280 3.34 2.47 6.36
CA PHE A 280 1.96 2.97 6.33
C PHE A 280 0.94 1.85 6.51
N ILE A 281 1.10 0.73 5.81
CA ILE A 281 0.20 -0.43 5.96
C ILE A 281 0.23 -0.94 7.40
N ALA A 282 1.42 -1.18 7.95
CA ALA A 282 1.61 -1.74 9.28
C ALA A 282 1.03 -0.83 10.37
N GLY A 283 1.32 0.47 10.34
CA GLY A 283 0.82 1.36 11.37
C GLY A 283 -0.70 1.53 11.32
N LYS A 284 -1.29 1.59 10.11
CA LYS A 284 -2.76 1.59 9.95
C LYS A 284 -3.37 0.29 10.45
N LEU A 285 -2.74 -0.83 10.13
CA LEU A 285 -3.21 -2.15 10.53
C LEU A 285 -3.09 -2.37 12.04
N GLU A 286 -2.00 -1.92 12.66
CA GLU A 286 -1.82 -1.97 14.12
C GLU A 286 -2.92 -1.17 14.81
N VAL A 287 -3.18 0.06 14.36
CA VAL A 287 -4.29 0.87 14.88
C VAL A 287 -5.62 0.17 14.68
N PHE A 288 -5.91 -0.29 13.46
CA PHE A 288 -7.17 -0.99 13.16
C PHE A 288 -7.40 -2.19 14.08
N VAL A 289 -6.40 -3.05 14.28
CA VAL A 289 -6.50 -4.24 15.14
C VAL A 289 -6.76 -3.85 16.60
N LYS A 290 -6.10 -2.78 17.09
CA LYS A 290 -6.34 -2.24 18.44
C LYS A 290 -7.73 -1.62 18.59
N GLU A 291 -8.21 -0.90 17.58
CA GLU A 291 -9.55 -0.29 17.54
C GLU A 291 -10.67 -1.33 17.60
N ILE A 292 -10.45 -2.54 17.08
CA ILE A 292 -11.43 -3.64 17.14
C ILE A 292 -11.25 -4.57 18.36
N GLY A 293 -10.32 -4.24 19.27
CA GLY A 293 -10.19 -4.89 20.58
C GLY A 293 -9.00 -5.82 20.78
N TYR A 294 -8.11 -6.01 19.79
CA TYR A 294 -7.02 -6.98 19.90
C TYR A 294 -5.66 -6.28 20.07
N ALA A 295 -4.75 -6.91 20.82
CA ALA A 295 -3.38 -6.42 20.94
C ALA A 295 -2.66 -6.54 19.60
N ALA A 296 -1.81 -5.57 19.28
CA ALA A 296 -1.09 -5.57 18.02
C ALA A 296 0.28 -4.93 18.15
N ARG A 297 1.25 -5.50 17.44
CA ARG A 297 2.59 -4.94 17.32
C ARG A 297 3.12 -5.05 15.90
N SER A 298 3.53 -3.92 15.34
CA SER A 298 4.08 -3.86 13.99
C SER A 298 5.57 -4.20 13.93
N HIS A 299 5.93 -5.03 12.96
CA HIS A 299 7.28 -5.44 12.62
C HIS A 299 7.58 -4.95 11.20
N VAL A 300 8.40 -3.91 11.08
CA VAL A 300 8.55 -3.13 9.84
C VAL A 300 10.01 -2.82 9.52
N PRO A 301 10.34 -2.65 8.24
CA PRO A 301 11.69 -2.25 7.84
C PRO A 301 11.99 -0.78 8.19
N PRO A 302 13.27 -0.36 8.14
CA PRO A 302 14.44 -1.20 7.84
C PRO A 302 14.93 -2.01 9.05
N THR A 303 14.71 -1.52 10.27
CA THR A 303 15.33 -2.04 11.50
C THR A 303 14.33 -2.37 12.61
N SER A 304 13.04 -2.13 12.39
CA SER A 304 12.01 -2.24 13.43
C SER A 304 11.37 -3.64 13.45
N TYR A 305 12.21 -4.67 13.56
CA TYR A 305 11.81 -6.08 13.63
C TYR A 305 12.22 -6.71 14.95
N GLU A 306 11.32 -7.48 15.56
CA GLU A 306 11.64 -8.43 16.64
C GLU A 306 11.40 -9.88 16.23
N ILE A 307 11.02 -10.09 14.96
CA ILE A 307 10.78 -11.39 14.37
C ILE A 307 11.41 -11.47 12.97
N ALA A 308 12.00 -12.62 12.66
CA ALA A 308 12.64 -12.88 11.37
C ALA A 308 11.58 -13.04 10.28
N MET A 309 11.52 -12.07 9.36
CA MET A 309 10.48 -12.00 8.34
C MET A 309 10.49 -13.13 7.30
N PRO A 310 11.64 -13.55 6.71
CA PRO A 310 11.63 -14.59 5.69
C PRO A 310 11.00 -15.93 6.13
N PRO A 311 11.42 -16.57 7.23
CA PRO A 311 10.80 -17.84 7.64
C PRO A 311 9.32 -17.66 8.03
N LEU A 312 8.95 -16.51 8.62
CA LEU A 312 7.57 -16.20 8.94
C LEU A 312 6.69 -16.09 7.68
N ALA A 313 7.21 -15.52 6.59
CA ALA A 313 6.50 -15.44 5.31
C ALA A 313 6.34 -16.81 4.63
N ILE A 314 7.29 -17.73 4.82
CA ILE A 314 7.17 -19.13 4.37
C ILE A 314 6.06 -19.83 5.16
N ASP A 315 6.08 -19.69 6.49
CA ASP A 315 5.04 -20.25 7.36
C ASP A 315 3.65 -19.70 7.02
N ALA A 316 3.57 -18.43 6.61
CA ALA A 316 2.34 -17.76 6.18
C ALA A 316 1.93 -18.09 4.72
N GLY A 317 2.65 -18.98 4.04
CA GLY A 317 2.31 -19.42 2.69
C GLY A 317 2.53 -18.38 1.58
N LEU A 318 3.33 -17.34 1.83
CA LEU A 318 3.58 -16.30 0.81
C LEU A 318 4.54 -16.76 -0.29
N GLY A 319 5.46 -17.66 0.02
CA GLY A 319 6.51 -18.07 -0.92
C GLY A 319 7.57 -18.96 -0.29
N GLU A 320 8.65 -19.15 -1.03
CA GLU A 320 9.80 -19.96 -0.62
C GLU A 320 11.08 -19.11 -0.59
N GLN A 321 12.10 -19.58 0.12
CA GLN A 321 13.41 -18.93 0.11
C GLN A 321 14.19 -19.25 -1.17
N GLY A 322 14.66 -18.22 -1.86
CA GLY A 322 15.58 -18.37 -3.00
C GLY A 322 17.05 -18.52 -2.59
N ARG A 323 17.91 -18.86 -3.57
CA ARG A 323 19.37 -18.92 -3.41
C ARG A 323 19.98 -17.65 -2.84
N HIS A 324 19.50 -16.49 -3.27
CA HIS A 324 19.90 -15.17 -2.77
C HIS A 324 19.32 -14.86 -1.38
N GLY A 325 18.89 -15.86 -0.60
CA GLY A 325 18.50 -15.71 0.79
C GLY A 325 17.19 -14.95 1.09
N VAL A 326 16.52 -14.37 0.08
CA VAL A 326 15.24 -13.66 0.22
C VAL A 326 14.06 -14.50 -0.26
N ILE A 327 12.84 -14.12 0.14
CA ILE A 327 11.61 -14.80 -0.26
C ILE A 327 11.28 -14.50 -1.72
N ILE A 328 10.89 -15.55 -2.44
CA ILE A 328 10.34 -15.49 -3.78
C ILE A 328 8.87 -15.90 -3.68
N THR A 329 7.99 -15.01 -4.11
CA THR A 329 6.54 -15.25 -4.16
C THR A 329 6.11 -15.54 -5.60
N PRO A 330 5.04 -16.32 -5.84
CA PRO A 330 4.52 -16.53 -7.19
C PRO A 330 4.12 -15.23 -7.90
N GLU A 331 3.64 -14.23 -7.17
CA GLU A 331 3.07 -13.00 -7.72
C GLU A 331 4.10 -11.91 -7.97
N LEU A 332 5.08 -11.76 -7.07
CA LEU A 332 6.04 -10.66 -7.07
C LEU A 332 7.49 -11.13 -7.27
N GLY A 333 7.73 -12.44 -7.28
CA GLY A 333 9.07 -13.00 -7.33
C GLY A 333 9.93 -12.59 -6.15
N ALA A 334 11.22 -12.35 -6.38
CA ALA A 334 12.12 -11.85 -5.35
C ALA A 334 11.92 -10.35 -5.08
N ASN A 335 11.11 -9.65 -5.90
CA ASN A 335 10.72 -8.26 -5.68
C ASN A 335 9.63 -8.18 -4.58
N THR A 336 9.94 -8.74 -3.41
CA THR A 336 9.01 -8.87 -2.28
C THR A 336 9.64 -8.22 -1.05
N ARG A 337 8.96 -7.25 -0.45
CA ARG A 337 9.33 -6.65 0.84
C ARG A 337 8.25 -6.97 1.85
N LEU A 338 8.66 -7.36 3.05
CA LEU A 338 7.81 -7.97 4.05
C LEU A 338 7.66 -7.06 5.27
N ALA A 339 6.50 -7.09 5.89
CA ALA A 339 6.26 -6.64 7.26
C ALA A 339 5.22 -7.56 7.91
N ALA A 340 5.06 -7.47 9.22
CA ALA A 340 4.03 -8.23 9.93
C ALA A 340 3.40 -7.45 11.09
N ILE A 341 2.23 -7.90 11.51
CA ILE A 341 1.65 -7.59 12.81
C ILE A 341 1.59 -8.86 13.64
N THR A 342 2.16 -8.87 14.86
CA THR A 342 1.87 -9.91 15.84
C THR A 342 0.65 -9.52 16.67
N THR A 343 -0.24 -10.48 16.95
CA THR A 343 -1.52 -10.22 17.61
C THR A 343 -2.08 -11.44 18.34
N ASN A 344 -2.98 -11.19 19.30
CA ASN A 344 -3.81 -12.21 19.94
C ASN A 344 -5.16 -12.41 19.24
N MET A 345 -5.45 -11.68 18.16
CA MET A 345 -6.66 -11.87 17.36
C MET A 345 -6.77 -13.34 16.92
N PRO A 346 -7.91 -14.01 17.13
CA PRO A 346 -8.09 -15.39 16.71
C PRO A 346 -8.18 -15.44 15.19
N LEU A 347 -7.16 -16.03 14.56
CA LEU A 347 -7.01 -16.15 13.11
C LEU A 347 -6.71 -17.61 12.76
N GLU A 348 -7.18 -18.04 11.61
CA GLU A 348 -6.79 -19.31 11.00
C GLU A 348 -5.50 -19.11 10.18
N PRO A 349 -4.41 -19.85 10.49
CA PRO A 349 -3.17 -19.79 9.71
C PRO A 349 -3.34 -20.33 8.29
N ASP A 350 -2.62 -19.70 7.37
CA ASP A 350 -2.41 -20.24 6.03
C ASP A 350 -1.40 -21.41 6.07
N LYS A 351 -1.36 -22.18 4.98
CA LYS A 351 -0.41 -23.27 4.82
C LYS A 351 0.80 -22.81 4.02
N PRO A 352 2.02 -23.28 4.35
CA PRO A 352 3.17 -23.13 3.47
C PRO A 352 2.88 -23.65 2.06
N ILE A 353 3.55 -23.06 1.07
CA ILE A 353 3.44 -23.45 -0.34
C ILE A 353 4.77 -23.99 -0.84
N ASP A 354 4.72 -24.90 -1.82
CA ASP A 354 5.86 -25.38 -2.60
C ASP A 354 5.55 -25.16 -4.07
N VAL A 355 6.25 -24.23 -4.69
CA VAL A 355 6.15 -23.92 -6.12
C VAL A 355 7.45 -24.24 -6.84
N GLY A 356 8.32 -25.06 -6.24
CA GLY A 356 9.55 -25.55 -6.83
C GLY A 356 10.69 -24.52 -6.87
N ILE A 357 10.62 -23.41 -6.12
CA ILE A 357 11.66 -22.36 -6.10
C ILE A 357 13.04 -22.96 -5.82
N LYS A 358 13.11 -23.87 -4.83
CA LYS A 358 14.36 -24.52 -4.46
C LYS A 358 14.96 -25.31 -5.63
N LYS A 359 14.15 -26.14 -6.30
CA LYS A 359 14.60 -26.97 -7.44
C LYS A 359 15.08 -26.10 -8.60
N PHE A 360 14.38 -24.99 -8.86
CA PHE A 360 14.83 -24.00 -9.85
C PHE A 360 16.17 -23.36 -9.47
N CYS A 361 16.32 -22.98 -8.20
CA CYS A 361 17.53 -22.38 -7.67
C CYS A 361 18.76 -23.31 -7.73
N ASP A 362 18.57 -24.63 -7.64
CA ASP A 362 19.65 -25.62 -7.76
C ASP A 362 20.42 -25.44 -9.09
N LYS A 363 19.73 -25.10 -10.20
CA LYS A 363 20.30 -24.95 -11.54
C LYS A 363 20.58 -23.50 -11.98
N CYS A 364 19.74 -22.54 -11.57
CA CYS A 364 19.71 -21.20 -12.15
C CYS A 364 21.01 -20.40 -11.98
N LYS A 365 21.42 -20.17 -10.73
CA LYS A 365 22.64 -19.45 -10.31
C LYS A 365 22.85 -18.01 -10.84
N ILE A 366 21.94 -17.44 -11.65
CA ILE A 366 22.05 -16.08 -12.21
C ILE A 366 22.31 -15.03 -11.12
N CYS A 367 21.58 -15.07 -10.00
CA CYS A 367 21.81 -14.12 -8.90
C CYS A 367 23.21 -14.21 -8.26
N ALA A 368 23.87 -15.37 -8.31
CA ALA A 368 25.23 -15.55 -7.85
C ALA A 368 26.26 -15.05 -8.88
N GLU A 369 26.01 -15.34 -10.17
CA GLU A 369 26.81 -14.87 -11.32
C GLU A 369 26.86 -13.33 -11.36
N GLU A 370 25.72 -12.68 -11.12
CA GLU A 370 25.57 -11.22 -11.20
C GLU A 370 25.84 -10.50 -9.86
N CYS A 371 26.23 -11.21 -8.81
CA CYS A 371 26.47 -10.58 -7.51
C CYS A 371 27.79 -9.78 -7.51
N PRO A 372 27.77 -8.44 -7.36
CA PRO A 372 28.99 -7.65 -7.54
C PRO A 372 30.08 -7.92 -6.49
N SER A 373 29.68 -8.34 -5.30
CA SER A 373 30.60 -8.73 -4.22
C SER A 373 30.87 -10.22 -4.10
N GLY A 374 30.27 -11.06 -4.96
CA GLY A 374 30.38 -12.51 -4.83
C GLY A 374 29.85 -13.05 -3.49
N ALA A 375 28.84 -12.38 -2.92
CA ALA A 375 28.27 -12.72 -1.62
C ALA A 375 27.33 -13.94 -1.63
N ILE A 376 26.90 -14.39 -2.81
CA ILE A 376 25.90 -15.45 -2.96
C ILE A 376 26.58 -16.76 -3.39
N SER A 377 26.25 -17.86 -2.70
CA SER A 377 26.85 -19.18 -2.98
C SER A 377 26.49 -19.74 -4.35
N PHE A 378 27.47 -20.38 -4.99
CA PHE A 378 27.33 -21.16 -6.23
C PHE A 378 26.99 -22.65 -6.00
N SER A 379 26.91 -23.13 -4.75
CA SER A 379 26.66 -24.55 -4.44
C SER A 379 25.33 -25.03 -5.03
N ASP A 380 25.30 -26.22 -5.64
CA ASP A 380 24.08 -26.76 -6.26
C ASP A 380 22.94 -26.97 -5.24
N LYS A 381 23.29 -27.19 -3.97
CA LYS A 381 22.33 -27.42 -2.88
C LYS A 381 22.63 -26.48 -1.71
N PRO A 382 21.64 -26.25 -0.82
CA PRO A 382 21.88 -25.51 0.42
C PRO A 382 22.67 -26.38 1.39
N GLU A 383 23.96 -26.10 1.53
CA GLU A 383 24.88 -26.84 2.42
C GLU A 383 25.02 -26.18 3.79
N THR A 384 24.72 -24.88 3.88
CA THR A 384 24.81 -24.14 5.14
C THR A 384 23.63 -24.48 6.05
N VAL A 385 23.94 -24.86 7.29
CA VAL A 385 22.94 -25.02 8.37
C VAL A 385 23.00 -23.79 9.25
N ILE A 386 21.90 -23.04 9.34
CA ILE A 386 21.79 -21.86 10.20
C ILE A 386 20.60 -22.08 11.12
N ARG A 387 20.86 -22.07 12.43
CA ARG A 387 19.84 -22.34 13.47
C ARG A 387 19.06 -23.63 13.22
N GLY A 388 19.75 -24.69 12.79
CA GLY A 388 19.14 -25.99 12.47
C GLY A 388 18.47 -26.10 11.09
N TYR A 389 18.38 -25.03 10.31
CA TYR A 389 17.74 -25.04 8.99
C TYR A 389 18.78 -25.01 7.87
N LYS A 390 18.67 -25.95 6.93
CA LYS A 390 19.47 -25.96 5.70
C LYS A 390 18.97 -24.89 4.74
N ARG A 391 19.84 -23.97 4.33
CA ARG A 391 19.52 -22.91 3.35
C ARG A 391 20.77 -22.41 2.64
N TRP A 392 20.58 -21.73 1.50
CA TRP A 392 21.64 -20.87 0.97
C TRP A 392 21.76 -19.65 1.87
N SER A 393 22.99 -19.38 2.31
CA SER A 393 23.33 -18.19 3.08
C SER A 393 24.05 -17.20 2.19
N ILE A 394 23.77 -15.92 2.41
CA ILE A 394 24.53 -14.82 1.85
C ILE A 394 25.62 -14.45 2.85
N ASP A 395 26.82 -14.16 2.35
CA ASP A 395 27.84 -13.42 3.08
C ASP A 395 27.39 -11.96 3.22
N GLN A 396 26.87 -11.61 4.39
CA GLN A 396 26.22 -10.32 4.62
C GLN A 396 27.21 -9.16 4.59
N ASP A 397 28.45 -9.38 5.02
CA ASP A 397 29.49 -8.35 5.06
C ASP A 397 29.94 -8.01 3.64
N LYS A 398 30.17 -9.02 2.80
CA LYS A 398 30.41 -8.80 1.36
C LYS A 398 29.25 -8.10 0.67
N CYS A 399 28.01 -8.48 1.00
CA CYS A 399 26.82 -7.82 0.45
C CYS A 399 26.81 -6.33 0.84
N TYR A 400 27.14 -6.02 2.10
CA TYR A 400 27.13 -4.66 2.64
C TYR A 400 28.24 -3.79 2.04
N THR A 401 29.38 -4.34 1.63
CA THR A 401 30.42 -3.58 0.91
C THR A 401 29.84 -2.86 -0.31
N VAL A 402 29.04 -3.55 -1.12
CA VAL A 402 28.47 -2.95 -2.35
C VAL A 402 27.39 -1.91 -2.02
N TRP A 403 26.68 -2.07 -0.91
CA TRP A 403 25.70 -1.07 -0.47
C TRP A 403 26.34 0.30 -0.24
N ASN A 404 27.61 0.31 0.17
CA ASN A 404 28.37 1.52 0.47
C ASN A 404 29.24 1.96 -0.71
N SER A 405 29.28 1.22 -1.82
CA SER A 405 30.08 1.59 -2.99
C SER A 405 29.26 2.30 -4.07
N VAL A 406 27.94 2.10 -4.14
CA VAL A 406 27.06 2.70 -5.17
C VAL A 406 27.18 4.22 -5.24
N ALA A 407 27.24 4.79 -6.45
CA ALA A 407 27.43 6.22 -6.73
C ALA A 407 26.20 7.07 -6.36
N THR A 408 25.88 7.13 -5.07
CA THR A 408 24.73 7.87 -4.53
C THR A 408 25.10 8.53 -3.22
N SER A 409 24.40 9.60 -2.82
CA SER A 409 24.76 10.42 -1.65
C SER A 409 24.76 9.67 -0.30
N HIS A 410 24.12 8.50 -0.23
CA HIS A 410 24.04 7.65 0.95
C HIS A 410 23.86 6.20 0.52
N SER A 411 24.20 5.23 1.36
CA SER A 411 24.03 3.80 1.06
C SER A 411 22.55 3.45 0.79
N ARG A 412 22.18 3.31 -0.50
CA ARG A 412 20.81 2.98 -0.92
C ARG A 412 20.57 1.48 -1.05
N GLY A 413 21.59 0.65 -0.91
CA GLY A 413 21.56 -0.79 -1.14
C GLY A 413 21.81 -1.18 -2.60
N CYS A 414 21.97 -2.49 -2.87
CA CYS A 414 22.36 -3.00 -4.20
C CYS A 414 21.21 -3.65 -5.00
N ARG A 415 20.55 -4.68 -4.44
CA ARG A 415 19.39 -5.39 -5.05
C ARG A 415 19.59 -6.00 -6.45
N VAL A 416 20.80 -6.03 -7.01
CA VAL A 416 21.05 -6.69 -8.32
C VAL A 416 20.49 -8.12 -8.32
N CYS A 417 20.73 -8.90 -7.25
CA CYS A 417 20.23 -10.26 -7.11
C CYS A 417 18.69 -10.38 -7.18
N ILE A 418 17.95 -9.32 -6.85
CA ILE A 418 16.49 -9.26 -6.97
C ILE A 418 16.10 -8.88 -8.39
N ALA A 419 16.79 -7.90 -8.99
CA ALA A 419 16.53 -7.42 -10.35
C ALA A 419 16.77 -8.49 -11.41
N VAL A 420 17.87 -9.24 -11.29
CA VAL A 420 18.25 -10.28 -12.26
C VAL A 420 17.48 -11.58 -12.06
N CYS A 421 16.76 -11.74 -10.94
CA CYS A 421 16.04 -12.97 -10.64
C CYS A 421 14.92 -13.19 -11.68
N PRO A 422 14.88 -14.35 -12.37
CA PRO A 422 13.85 -14.61 -13.38
C PRO A 422 12.41 -14.56 -12.85
N TYR A 423 12.20 -14.79 -11.56
CA TYR A 423 10.87 -14.67 -10.95
C TYR A 423 10.45 -13.22 -10.70
N SER A 424 11.38 -12.26 -10.60
CA SER A 424 11.05 -10.87 -10.26
C SER A 424 10.47 -10.08 -11.44
N ARG A 425 10.34 -10.69 -12.62
CA ARG A 425 9.89 -10.07 -13.86
C ARG A 425 8.49 -9.46 -13.73
N LYS A 426 8.27 -8.29 -14.36
CA LYS A 426 6.91 -7.73 -14.51
C LYS A 426 6.02 -8.80 -15.13
N ASN A 427 4.88 -9.07 -14.51
CA ASN A 427 3.95 -10.09 -14.98
C ASN A 427 3.52 -9.79 -16.42
N ASN A 428 3.78 -10.74 -17.31
CA ASN A 428 3.29 -10.74 -18.68
C ASN A 428 2.71 -12.13 -18.99
N TRP A 429 2.10 -12.27 -20.18
CA TRP A 429 1.41 -13.51 -20.55
C TRP A 429 2.34 -14.74 -20.53
N LEU A 430 3.63 -14.58 -20.87
CA LEU A 430 4.61 -15.67 -20.83
C LEU A 430 4.94 -16.10 -19.40
N HIS A 431 5.09 -15.13 -18.47
CA HIS A 431 5.28 -15.43 -17.05
C HIS A 431 4.04 -16.10 -16.43
N ASN A 432 2.83 -15.75 -16.90
CA ASN A 432 1.61 -16.43 -16.47
C ASN A 432 1.62 -17.91 -16.90
N ILE A 433 1.96 -18.19 -18.15
CA ILE A 433 2.08 -19.57 -18.64
C ILE A 433 3.16 -20.32 -17.85
N ALA A 434 4.34 -19.73 -17.66
CA ALA A 434 5.42 -20.34 -16.90
C ALA A 434 4.98 -20.70 -15.48
N ARG A 435 4.30 -19.80 -14.77
CA ARG A 435 3.80 -20.04 -13.40
C ARG A 435 2.72 -21.11 -13.32
N GLU A 436 1.91 -21.29 -14.36
CA GLU A 436 0.91 -22.34 -14.38
C GLU A 436 1.49 -23.70 -14.80
N VAL A 437 2.43 -23.71 -15.73
CA VAL A 437 2.95 -24.96 -16.30
C VAL A 437 4.11 -25.52 -15.48
N ASP A 438 5.06 -24.68 -15.06
CA ASP A 438 6.30 -25.14 -14.43
C ASP A 438 6.07 -25.89 -13.10
N PRO A 439 5.24 -25.40 -12.15
CA PRO A 439 4.95 -26.14 -10.92
C PRO A 439 4.24 -27.48 -11.15
N ARG A 440 3.64 -27.67 -12.34
CA ARG A 440 2.89 -28.87 -12.74
C ARG A 440 3.71 -29.80 -13.66
N ASP A 441 4.93 -29.42 -14.04
CA ASP A 441 5.84 -30.26 -14.83
C ASP A 441 6.77 -31.08 -13.91
N PRO A 442 6.48 -32.38 -13.68
CA PRO A 442 7.31 -33.22 -12.83
C PRO A 442 8.71 -33.49 -13.43
N THR A 443 8.90 -33.24 -14.73
CA THR A 443 10.18 -33.49 -15.41
C THR A 443 11.17 -32.33 -15.26
N GLY A 444 10.67 -31.12 -14.98
CA GLY A 444 11.46 -29.89 -14.92
C GLY A 444 12.06 -29.48 -16.27
N LEU A 445 11.55 -30.02 -17.38
CA LEU A 445 11.96 -29.64 -18.74
C LEU A 445 11.53 -28.21 -19.05
N VAL A 446 10.34 -27.81 -18.59
CA VAL A 446 9.83 -26.45 -18.77
C VAL A 446 10.72 -25.43 -18.06
N ALA A 447 11.00 -25.60 -16.76
CA ALA A 447 11.98 -24.79 -16.03
C ALA A 447 13.34 -24.74 -16.74
N SER A 448 13.84 -25.89 -17.20
CA SER A 448 15.18 -25.96 -17.82
C SER A 448 15.22 -25.22 -19.17
N GLY A 449 14.17 -25.35 -19.99
CA GLY A 449 14.03 -24.63 -21.25
C GLY A 449 13.88 -23.12 -21.03
N LEU A 450 13.00 -22.71 -20.11
CA LEU A 450 12.82 -21.31 -19.75
C LEU A 450 14.11 -20.70 -19.19
N LEU A 451 14.85 -21.45 -18.37
CA LEU A 451 16.15 -21.01 -17.85
C LEU A 451 17.19 -20.85 -18.97
N ALA A 452 17.25 -21.77 -19.94
CA ALA A 452 18.14 -21.64 -21.09
C ALA A 452 17.79 -20.40 -21.93
N MET A 453 16.50 -20.14 -22.14
CA MET A 453 16.04 -18.90 -22.78
C MET A 453 16.43 -17.66 -21.97
N GLN A 454 16.27 -17.69 -20.65
CA GLN A 454 16.68 -16.60 -19.76
C GLN A 454 18.17 -16.29 -19.94
N LYS A 455 19.04 -17.29 -19.87
CA LYS A 455 20.49 -17.11 -20.01
C LYS A 455 20.92 -16.67 -21.42
N LYS A 456 20.16 -17.00 -22.46
CA LYS A 456 20.53 -16.69 -23.86
C LYS A 456 19.97 -15.37 -24.37
N PHE A 457 18.78 -14.98 -23.95
CA PHE A 457 18.06 -13.83 -24.54
C PHE A 457 18.04 -12.58 -23.66
N PHE A 458 18.40 -12.69 -22.38
CA PHE A 458 18.46 -11.53 -21.48
C PHE A 458 19.91 -11.09 -21.29
N LYS A 459 20.13 -9.77 -21.25
CA LYS A 459 21.43 -9.17 -20.95
C LYS A 459 21.74 -9.36 -19.47
N TYR A 460 22.95 -9.80 -19.19
CA TYR A 460 23.55 -9.90 -17.86
C TYR A 460 24.97 -9.30 -17.98
N PRO A 461 25.17 -8.05 -17.54
CA PRO A 461 26.47 -7.38 -17.57
C PRO A 461 27.57 -8.12 -16.82
N GLY A 462 27.23 -8.96 -15.84
CA GLY A 462 28.21 -9.62 -14.98
C GLY A 462 28.49 -8.81 -13.72
N GLY A 463 28.77 -9.52 -12.62
CA GLY A 463 28.90 -8.92 -11.29
C GLY A 463 29.83 -7.70 -11.20
N GLN A 464 31.00 -7.76 -11.84
CA GLN A 464 32.00 -6.67 -11.75
C GLN A 464 31.58 -5.40 -12.49
N GLU A 465 30.79 -5.50 -13.58
CA GLU A 465 30.38 -4.33 -14.37
C GLU A 465 29.40 -3.41 -13.61
N TYR A 466 28.79 -3.92 -12.54
CA TYR A 466 27.91 -3.15 -11.65
C TYR A 466 28.65 -2.30 -10.62
N LEU A 467 29.96 -2.47 -10.46
CA LEU A 467 30.74 -1.68 -9.50
C LEU A 467 31.04 -0.30 -10.09
N PRO A 468 30.80 0.80 -9.36
CA PRO A 468 31.02 2.16 -9.85
C PRO A 468 32.51 2.41 -10.14
N PRO A 469 32.84 2.84 -11.37
CA PRO A 469 34.12 3.47 -11.66
C PRO A 469 34.21 4.86 -10.99
N PRO A 470 35.40 5.50 -10.94
CA PRO A 470 35.59 6.79 -10.28
C PRO A 470 34.70 7.94 -10.79
N ASP A 471 34.24 7.84 -12.03
CA ASP A 471 33.31 8.76 -12.70
C ASP A 471 31.83 8.42 -12.46
N GLY A 472 31.52 7.32 -11.77
CA GLY A 472 30.16 6.90 -11.41
C GLY A 472 29.38 6.19 -12.52
N SER A 473 30.02 5.81 -13.63
CA SER A 473 29.38 5.27 -14.84
C SER A 473 29.16 3.74 -14.85
N ASN A 474 28.81 3.11 -13.72
CA ASN A 474 28.61 1.65 -13.71
C ASN A 474 27.43 1.19 -14.59
N GLN A 475 27.52 -0.05 -15.07
CA GLN A 475 26.36 -0.70 -15.70
C GLN A 475 25.22 -0.84 -14.69
N THR A 476 24.02 -0.89 -15.24
CA THR A 476 22.79 -1.26 -14.55
C THR A 476 22.19 -2.47 -15.24
N TYR A 477 21.23 -3.14 -14.57
CA TYR A 477 20.65 -4.34 -15.14
C TYR A 477 19.79 -4.02 -16.39
N LEU A 478 18.95 -2.99 -16.31
CA LEU A 478 18.31 -2.32 -17.44
C LEU A 478 18.56 -0.82 -17.36
N ASP A 479 18.24 -0.10 -18.44
CA ASP A 479 18.32 1.35 -18.47
C ASP A 479 17.39 1.98 -17.43
N ALA A 480 17.83 3.09 -16.85
CA ALA A 480 17.00 3.87 -15.94
C ALA A 480 15.75 4.40 -16.67
N PRO A 481 14.60 4.50 -15.99
CA PRO A 481 13.46 5.18 -16.57
C PRO A 481 13.78 6.67 -16.76
N ASP A 482 13.24 7.27 -17.82
CA ASP A 482 13.63 8.64 -18.23
C ASP A 482 13.40 9.67 -17.11
N TRP A 483 12.34 9.51 -16.30
CA TRP A 483 12.07 10.38 -15.14
C TRP A 483 13.15 10.36 -14.03
N LEU A 484 14.10 9.43 -14.08
CA LEU A 484 15.26 9.35 -13.17
C LEU A 484 16.58 9.80 -13.81
N LYS A 485 16.64 9.99 -15.13
CA LYS A 485 17.84 10.45 -15.83
C LYS A 485 17.93 11.97 -15.73
N THR A 486 19.00 12.50 -15.16
CA THR A 486 19.08 13.93 -14.88
C THR A 486 19.18 14.73 -16.18
N GLU A 487 19.97 14.21 -17.13
CA GLU A 487 20.19 14.74 -18.48
C GLU A 487 18.92 14.83 -19.33
N GLU A 488 17.86 14.07 -19.03
CA GLU A 488 16.58 14.15 -19.75
C GLU A 488 15.75 15.38 -19.33
N TRP A 489 16.01 15.95 -18.15
CA TRP A 489 15.20 17.04 -17.58
C TRP A 489 15.96 18.34 -17.33
N PHE A 490 17.29 18.28 -17.34
CA PHE A 490 18.15 19.42 -17.00
C PHE A 490 19.32 19.53 -17.99
N ASP A 491 19.68 20.76 -18.35
CA ASP A 491 20.84 21.05 -19.20
C ASP A 491 22.13 20.82 -18.38
N LEU A 492 22.85 19.71 -18.68
CA LEU A 492 24.09 19.30 -18.01
C LEU A 492 25.35 19.55 -18.86
#